data_AF-G5A4X9-F1
#
_entry.id   AF-G5A4X9-F1
#
_cell.length_a   1.000
_cell.length_b   1.000
_cell.length_c   1.000
_cell.angle_alpha   90.00
_cell.angle_beta   90.00
_cell.angle_gamma   90.00
#
_symmetry.space_group_name_H-M   'P 1'
#
loop_
_entity.id
_entity.type
_entity.pdbx_description
1 polymer ?
#
loop_
_entity_poly.entity_id
_entity_poly.type
_entity_poly.pdbx_seq_one_letter_code
_entity_poly.pdbx_strand_id
1 'polypeptide(L)'
;MCPAIAQKLRARVQQEFEIAKTSLTINPAFLELWRHNLFVASADNPFIIGYTPESSYASIVFECIFKTILEHHGRPILVVSEKALHVNYKNHPDVFIFSIFDADCDPMSNPGCPEMIAHYMDQYLLPVDSSSKLMMISGEAIDTQALDDRVPLLSSVSSVTRTQHVYLPVVSISFAERLQHIPLDLLTPAPPDPISRRFCAYLYARCERPHRERMFDLLNALEPVDALGICAGSSRPPDKAYKASRYFKWFNDEAIASYQRYKFLLECLSLTIVSVSSGVSRYRKVPSPSVM
;
A
#
# COMPACT_ATOMS: atom_id res chain seq x y z
N MET A 1 -8.23 -10.25 -31.98
CA MET A 1 -6.94 -9.66 -31.56
C MET A 1 -5.83 -10.57 -32.09
N CYS A 2 -4.83 -10.04 -32.79
CA CYS A 2 -3.95 -10.80 -33.69
C CYS A 2 -2.93 -11.69 -32.93
N PRO A 3 -3.06 -13.04 -32.94
CA PRO A 3 -2.22 -13.94 -32.14
C PRO A 3 -0.72 -13.77 -32.42
N ALA A 4 -0.36 -13.49 -33.67
CA ALA A 4 1.02 -13.25 -34.08
C ALA A 4 1.63 -11.98 -33.44
N ILE A 5 0.82 -10.94 -33.21
CA ILE A 5 1.28 -9.72 -32.53
C ILE A 5 1.49 -10.00 -31.04
N ALA A 6 0.54 -10.70 -30.40
CA ALA A 6 0.65 -11.08 -29.00
C ALA A 6 1.88 -11.98 -28.75
N GLN A 7 2.15 -12.93 -29.65
CA GLN A 7 3.29 -13.82 -29.56
C GLN A 7 4.62 -13.07 -29.74
N LYS A 8 4.71 -12.15 -30.72
CA LYS A 8 5.89 -11.29 -30.90
C LYS A 8 6.13 -10.39 -29.69
N LEU A 9 5.07 -9.82 -29.13
CA LEU A 9 5.16 -8.99 -27.94
C LEU A 9 5.66 -9.80 -26.74
N ARG A 10 5.08 -10.99 -26.51
CA ARG A 10 5.48 -11.90 -25.44
C ARG A 10 6.95 -12.30 -25.58
N ALA A 11 7.39 -12.69 -26.78
CA ALA A 11 8.79 -13.02 -27.03
C ALA A 11 9.74 -11.85 -26.73
N ARG A 12 9.37 -10.62 -27.12
CA ARG A 12 10.16 -9.42 -26.82
C ARG A 12 10.27 -9.17 -25.31
N VAL A 13 9.15 -9.25 -24.59
CA VAL A 13 9.15 -9.04 -23.13
C VAL A 13 9.93 -10.15 -22.40
N GLN A 14 9.84 -11.40 -22.88
CA GLN A 14 10.66 -12.51 -22.37
C GLN A 14 12.16 -12.28 -22.58
N GLN A 15 12.56 -11.68 -23.71
CA GLN A 15 13.95 -11.31 -23.95
C GLN A 15 14.45 -10.21 -23.00
N GLU A 16 13.65 -9.17 -22.79
CA GLU A 16 13.96 -8.10 -21.81
C GLU A 16 14.07 -8.65 -20.38
N PHE A 17 13.24 -9.64 -20.04
CA PHE A 17 13.30 -10.33 -18.75
C PHE A 17 14.65 -11.02 -18.53
N GLU A 18 15.19 -11.76 -19.51
CA GLU A 18 16.49 -12.43 -19.34
C GLU A 18 17.64 -11.41 -19.20
N ILE A 19 17.56 -10.26 -19.87
CA ILE A 19 18.52 -9.16 -19.66
C ILE A 19 18.41 -8.64 -18.22
N ALA A 20 17.20 -8.33 -17.75
CA ALA A 20 16.97 -7.81 -16.40
C ALA A 20 17.32 -8.81 -15.29
N LYS A 21 17.16 -10.11 -15.54
CA LYS A 21 17.54 -11.18 -14.62
C LYS A 21 19.05 -11.25 -14.40
N THR A 22 19.84 -10.96 -15.44
CA THR A 22 21.31 -11.00 -15.34
C THR A 22 21.93 -9.74 -14.73
N SER A 23 21.20 -8.62 -14.67
CA SER A 23 21.73 -7.36 -14.14
C SER A 23 21.84 -7.32 -12.61
N LEU A 24 21.20 -8.25 -11.88
CA LEU A 24 21.14 -8.30 -10.40
C LEU A 24 20.64 -7.00 -9.71
N THR A 25 20.08 -6.07 -10.48
CA THR A 25 19.59 -4.77 -10.00
C THR A 25 18.14 -4.81 -9.51
N ILE A 26 17.43 -5.92 -9.76
CA ILE A 26 16.01 -6.08 -9.46
C ILE A 26 15.87 -7.15 -8.38
N ASN A 27 15.09 -6.84 -7.34
CA ASN A 27 14.79 -7.77 -6.26
C ASN A 27 14.21 -9.10 -6.82
N PRO A 28 14.73 -10.28 -6.39
CA PRO A 28 14.31 -11.59 -6.89
C PRO A 28 12.81 -11.87 -6.83
N ALA A 29 12.08 -11.30 -5.87
CA ALA A 29 10.64 -11.49 -5.76
C ALA A 29 9.87 -10.95 -6.98
N PHE A 30 10.29 -9.81 -7.53
CA PHE A 30 9.71 -9.25 -8.75
C PHE A 30 10.04 -10.10 -9.97
N LEU A 31 11.27 -10.62 -10.04
CA LEU A 31 11.68 -11.50 -11.13
C LEU A 31 10.87 -12.79 -11.13
N GLU A 32 10.59 -13.38 -9.95
CA GLU A 32 9.74 -14.57 -9.85
C GLU A 32 8.30 -14.32 -10.27
N LEU A 33 7.75 -13.15 -9.92
CA LEU A 33 6.41 -12.76 -10.36
C LEU A 33 6.33 -12.60 -11.88
N TRP A 34 7.29 -11.89 -12.47
CA TRP A 34 7.38 -11.72 -13.92
C TRP A 34 7.61 -13.05 -14.62
N ARG A 35 8.45 -13.93 -14.06
CA ARG A 35 8.70 -15.27 -14.58
C ARG A 35 7.42 -16.08 -14.67
N HIS A 36 6.59 -16.06 -13.62
CA HIS A 36 5.31 -16.77 -13.61
C HIS A 36 4.40 -16.28 -14.74
N ASN A 37 4.17 -14.97 -14.83
CA ASN A 37 3.26 -14.39 -15.83
C ASN A 37 3.77 -14.50 -17.27
N LEU A 38 5.09 -14.47 -17.50
CA LEU A 38 5.67 -14.50 -18.85
C LEU A 38 5.91 -15.92 -19.38
N PHE A 39 6.24 -16.87 -18.51
CA PHE A 39 6.73 -18.19 -18.95
C PHE A 39 5.89 -19.36 -18.44
N VAL A 40 5.26 -19.24 -17.28
CA VAL A 40 4.53 -20.36 -16.64
C VAL A 40 3.05 -20.35 -17.00
N ALA A 41 2.45 -19.16 -17.02
CA ALA A 41 1.04 -19.01 -17.30
C ALA A 41 0.66 -19.45 -18.73
N SER A 42 -0.36 -20.32 -18.83
CA SER A 42 -0.94 -20.76 -20.10
C SER A 42 -1.57 -19.58 -20.86
N ALA A 43 -1.92 -19.77 -22.13
CA ALA A 43 -2.60 -18.76 -22.93
C ALA A 43 -4.10 -18.60 -22.57
N ASP A 44 -4.55 -19.24 -21.48
CA ASP A 44 -5.94 -19.21 -21.04
C ASP A 44 -6.31 -17.86 -20.43
N ASN A 45 -7.61 -17.66 -20.19
CA ASN A 45 -8.12 -16.44 -19.57
C ASN A 45 -7.43 -16.18 -18.22
N PRO A 46 -6.94 -14.97 -17.94
CA PRO A 46 -6.31 -14.67 -16.66
C PRO A 46 -7.32 -14.73 -15.51
N PHE A 47 -6.82 -14.95 -14.29
CA PHE A 47 -7.55 -14.56 -13.07
C PHE A 47 -7.45 -13.05 -12.90
N ILE A 48 -8.59 -12.39 -12.78
CA ILE A 48 -8.71 -10.93 -12.71
C ILE A 48 -8.96 -10.54 -11.26
N ILE A 49 -8.02 -9.80 -10.68
CA ILE A 49 -8.13 -9.24 -9.35
C ILE A 49 -8.31 -7.73 -9.51
N GLY A 50 -9.51 -7.25 -9.20
CA GLY A 50 -9.84 -5.83 -9.20
C GLY A 50 -9.49 -5.18 -7.85
N TYR A 51 -8.96 -3.97 -7.86
CA TYR A 51 -8.77 -3.20 -6.62
C TYR A 51 -9.20 -1.74 -6.77
N THR A 52 -9.77 -1.18 -5.70
CA THR A 52 -10.18 0.23 -5.63
C THR A 52 -8.98 1.19 -5.55
N PRO A 53 -9.14 2.48 -5.91
CA PRO A 53 -8.06 3.47 -5.85
C PRO A 53 -7.35 3.53 -4.50
N GLU A 54 -8.09 3.45 -3.39
CA GLU A 54 -7.49 3.55 -2.06
C GLU A 54 -6.73 2.29 -1.63
N SER A 55 -6.92 1.17 -2.35
CA SER A 55 -6.19 -0.08 -2.19
C SER A 55 -4.91 -0.16 -3.03
N SER A 56 -4.60 0.85 -3.85
CA SER A 56 -3.53 0.77 -4.87
C SER A 56 -2.14 0.49 -4.30
N TYR A 57 -1.86 0.96 -3.09
CA TYR A 57 -0.58 0.82 -2.39
C TYR A 57 -0.22 -0.66 -2.11
N ALA A 58 -1.20 -1.56 -2.11
CA ALA A 58 -1.00 -2.98 -1.88
C ALA A 58 -1.09 -3.81 -3.17
N SER A 59 -1.22 -3.18 -4.35
CA SER A 59 -1.40 -3.87 -5.63
C SER A 59 -0.34 -4.93 -5.92
N ILE A 60 0.94 -4.63 -5.67
CA ILE A 60 2.05 -5.58 -5.86
C ILE A 60 1.96 -6.73 -4.85
N VAL A 61 1.53 -6.46 -3.62
CA VAL A 61 1.30 -7.50 -2.61
C VAL A 61 0.15 -8.41 -3.04
N PHE A 62 -0.91 -7.87 -3.64
CA PHE A 62 -2.00 -8.69 -4.20
C PHE A 62 -1.47 -9.62 -5.29
N GLU A 63 -0.63 -9.12 -6.21
CA GLU A 63 0.01 -9.97 -7.22
C GLU A 63 0.76 -11.14 -6.58
N CYS A 64 1.56 -10.89 -5.54
CA CYS A 64 2.30 -11.92 -4.81
C CYS A 64 1.39 -12.93 -4.07
N ILE A 65 0.36 -12.44 -3.36
CA ILE A 65 -0.60 -13.27 -2.62
C ILE A 65 -1.34 -14.19 -3.59
N PHE A 66 -1.95 -13.62 -4.63
CA PHE A 66 -2.75 -14.41 -5.57
C PHE A 66 -1.89 -15.30 -6.44
N LYS A 67 -0.65 -14.92 -6.77
CA LYS A 67 0.34 -15.84 -7.37
C LYS A 67 0.54 -17.06 -6.50
N THR A 68 0.73 -16.87 -5.19
CA THR A 68 0.96 -17.99 -4.27
C THR A 68 -0.29 -18.86 -4.13
N ILE A 69 -1.48 -18.27 -4.07
CA ILE A 69 -2.74 -19.01 -3.90
C ILE A 69 -3.12 -19.76 -5.19
N LEU A 70 -2.95 -19.14 -6.35
CA LEU A 70 -3.50 -19.60 -7.62
C LEU A 70 -2.46 -20.23 -8.56
N GLU A 71 -1.18 -20.35 -8.17
CA GLU A 71 -0.14 -20.88 -9.06
C GLU A 71 -0.47 -22.28 -9.61
N HIS A 72 -1.15 -23.11 -8.82
CA HIS A 72 -1.52 -24.48 -9.18
C HIS A 72 -2.55 -24.54 -10.34
N HIS A 73 -3.27 -23.45 -10.61
CA HIS A 73 -4.20 -23.37 -11.73
C HIS A 73 -3.49 -23.14 -13.08
N GLY A 74 -2.23 -22.71 -13.08
CA GLY A 74 -1.47 -22.47 -14.32
C GLY A 74 -1.98 -21.32 -15.20
N ARG A 75 -2.93 -20.52 -14.71
CA ARG A 75 -3.50 -19.36 -15.43
C ARG A 75 -2.75 -18.08 -15.08
N PRO A 76 -2.65 -17.09 -16.00
CA PRO A 76 -2.05 -15.80 -15.68
C PRO A 76 -2.83 -15.07 -14.60
N ILE A 77 -2.14 -14.23 -13.83
CA ILE A 77 -2.76 -13.45 -12.76
C ILE A 77 -2.64 -11.98 -13.13
N LEU A 78 -3.78 -11.31 -13.16
CA LEU A 78 -3.90 -9.93 -13.59
C LEU A 78 -4.53 -9.11 -12.48
N VAL A 79 -3.72 -8.27 -11.84
CA VAL A 79 -4.17 -7.31 -10.84
C VAL A 79 -4.40 -5.96 -11.53
N VAL A 80 -5.61 -5.42 -11.46
CA VAL A 80 -6.04 -4.23 -12.19
C VAL A 80 -6.81 -3.26 -11.32
N SER A 81 -6.57 -1.96 -11.53
CA SER A 81 -7.38 -0.92 -10.90
C SER A 81 -8.85 -1.06 -11.31
N GLU A 82 -9.76 -0.63 -10.44
CA GLU A 82 -11.21 -0.58 -10.66
C GLU A 82 -11.57 0.11 -12.00
N LYS A 83 -10.90 1.21 -12.35
CA LYS A 83 -11.08 1.87 -13.65
C LYS A 83 -10.78 0.92 -14.82
N ALA A 84 -9.66 0.20 -14.76
CA ALA A 84 -9.31 -0.76 -15.81
C ALA A 84 -10.26 -1.97 -15.83
N LEU A 85 -10.74 -2.39 -14.65
CA LEU A 85 -11.76 -3.43 -14.49
C LEU A 85 -13.07 -3.07 -15.20
N HIS A 86 -13.58 -1.86 -14.98
CA HIS A 86 -14.79 -1.38 -15.66
C HIS A 86 -14.62 -1.28 -17.18
N VAL A 87 -13.52 -0.66 -17.63
CA VAL A 87 -13.31 -0.37 -19.06
C VAL A 87 -13.01 -1.62 -19.87
N ASN A 88 -12.17 -2.53 -19.35
CA ASN A 88 -11.64 -3.64 -20.14
C ASN A 88 -12.27 -4.99 -19.80
N TYR A 89 -12.86 -5.13 -18.62
CA TYR A 89 -13.32 -6.42 -18.08
C TYR A 89 -14.79 -6.41 -17.64
N LYS A 90 -15.56 -5.41 -18.08
CA LYS A 90 -17.00 -5.28 -17.83
C LYS A 90 -17.37 -5.37 -16.34
N ASN A 91 -16.45 -5.00 -15.46
CA ASN A 91 -16.66 -5.08 -14.02
C ASN A 91 -16.89 -6.50 -13.45
N HIS A 92 -16.30 -7.53 -14.08
CA HIS A 92 -16.40 -8.92 -13.63
C HIS A 92 -15.04 -9.48 -13.19
N PRO A 93 -14.58 -9.17 -11.96
CA PRO A 93 -13.37 -9.75 -11.40
C PRO A 93 -13.61 -11.16 -10.85
N ASP A 94 -12.56 -11.98 -10.76
CA ASP A 94 -12.58 -13.19 -9.93
C ASP A 94 -12.49 -12.82 -8.43
N VAL A 95 -11.71 -11.79 -8.10
CA VAL A 95 -11.63 -11.21 -6.75
C VAL A 95 -11.68 -9.70 -6.82
N PHE A 96 -12.55 -9.06 -6.04
CA PHE A 96 -12.59 -7.62 -5.87
C PHE A 96 -12.08 -7.23 -4.48
N ILE A 97 -11.17 -6.27 -4.42
CA ILE A 97 -10.53 -5.79 -3.20
C ILE A 97 -10.84 -4.32 -3.02
N PHE A 98 -11.47 -3.96 -1.91
CA PHE A 98 -11.75 -2.58 -1.57
C PHE A 98 -11.10 -2.19 -0.24
N SER A 99 -10.90 -0.89 -0.05
CA SER A 99 -10.30 -0.30 1.12
C SER A 99 -11.37 0.39 1.94
N ILE A 100 -11.24 0.32 3.26
CA ILE A 100 -12.11 1.10 4.15
C ILE A 100 -12.02 2.61 3.90
N PHE A 101 -10.95 3.08 3.27
CA PHE A 101 -10.76 4.49 2.91
C PHE A 101 -11.43 4.92 1.60
N ASP A 102 -12.04 4.00 0.85
CA ASP A 102 -12.79 4.37 -0.37
C ASP A 102 -13.99 5.29 -0.06
N ALA A 103 -14.43 5.33 1.19
CA ALA A 103 -15.30 6.36 1.72
C ALA A 103 -14.55 7.32 2.64
N ASP A 104 -15.04 8.56 2.75
CA ASP A 104 -14.56 9.55 3.71
C ASP A 104 -15.03 9.18 5.13
N CYS A 105 -14.37 8.16 5.67
CA CYS A 105 -14.67 7.62 6.98
C CYS A 105 -14.02 8.45 8.09
N ASP A 106 -14.87 9.13 8.84
CA ASP A 106 -14.56 9.56 10.19
C ASP A 106 -15.33 8.66 11.16
N PRO A 107 -14.64 7.82 11.97
CA PRO A 107 -15.28 6.91 12.94
C PRO A 107 -16.25 7.60 13.90
N MET A 108 -16.12 8.92 14.09
CA MET A 108 -16.92 9.68 15.05
C MET A 108 -18.07 10.46 14.42
N SER A 109 -18.11 10.64 13.09
CA SER A 109 -19.03 11.63 12.48
C SER A 109 -19.71 11.23 11.18
N ASN A 110 -19.31 10.13 10.50
CA ASN A 110 -19.86 9.80 9.18
C ASN A 110 -20.21 8.31 9.01
N PRO A 111 -21.47 7.95 8.62
CA PRO A 111 -21.87 6.58 8.29
C PRO A 111 -21.34 6.08 6.92
N GLY A 112 -20.52 6.85 6.21
CA GLY A 112 -20.01 6.48 4.88
C GLY A 112 -19.27 5.15 4.81
N CYS A 113 -18.65 4.69 5.92
CA CYS A 113 -17.97 3.40 5.97
C CYS A 113 -18.94 2.20 5.86
N PRO A 114 -19.96 2.07 6.73
CA PRO A 114 -21.00 1.05 6.57
C PRO A 114 -21.70 1.07 5.20
N GLU A 115 -22.01 2.26 4.67
CA GLU A 115 -22.68 2.39 3.36
C GLU A 115 -21.81 1.89 2.21
N MET A 116 -20.52 2.20 2.22
CA MET A 116 -19.57 1.73 1.21
C MET A 116 -19.33 0.22 1.31
N ILE A 117 -19.23 -0.34 2.53
CA ILE A 117 -19.14 -1.78 2.73
C ILE A 117 -20.37 -2.48 2.15
N ALA A 118 -21.57 -1.96 2.45
CA ALA A 118 -22.82 -2.49 1.91
C ALA A 118 -22.86 -2.40 0.38
N HIS A 119 -22.43 -1.28 -0.20
CA HIS A 119 -22.37 -1.08 -1.65
C HIS A 119 -21.55 -2.18 -2.36
N TYR A 120 -20.32 -2.47 -1.89
CA TYR A 120 -19.50 -3.49 -2.54
C TYR A 120 -19.99 -4.92 -2.25
N MET A 121 -20.62 -5.17 -1.09
CA MET A 121 -21.30 -6.43 -0.83
C MET A 121 -22.48 -6.66 -1.78
N ASP A 122 -23.33 -5.65 -1.98
CA ASP A 122 -24.46 -5.70 -2.91
C ASP A 122 -23.99 -5.95 -4.35
N GLN A 123 -22.86 -5.36 -4.72
CA GLN A 123 -22.32 -5.46 -6.08
C GLN A 123 -21.67 -6.81 -6.38
N TYR A 124 -20.91 -7.38 -5.44
CA TYR A 124 -20.05 -8.54 -5.71
C TYR A 124 -20.38 -9.80 -4.92
N LEU A 125 -21.02 -9.69 -3.75
CA LEU A 125 -21.29 -10.81 -2.85
C LEU A 125 -22.73 -11.31 -2.91
N LEU A 126 -23.72 -10.43 -3.09
CA LEU A 126 -25.14 -10.77 -3.08
C LEU A 126 -25.74 -11.29 -4.39
N PRO A 127 -25.28 -10.92 -5.60
CA PRO A 127 -25.88 -11.44 -6.82
C PRO A 127 -25.66 -12.95 -6.92
N VAL A 128 -26.75 -13.71 -7.11
CA VAL A 128 -26.75 -15.19 -7.11
C VAL A 128 -25.83 -15.78 -8.19
N ASP A 129 -25.67 -15.06 -9.30
CA ASP A 129 -24.81 -15.45 -10.43
C ASP A 129 -23.37 -14.89 -10.33
N SER A 130 -23.04 -14.17 -9.25
CA SER A 130 -21.69 -13.64 -9.06
C SER A 130 -20.73 -14.76 -8.66
N SER A 131 -19.78 -15.08 -9.55
CA SER A 131 -18.63 -15.91 -9.22
C SER A 131 -17.54 -15.15 -8.48
N SER A 132 -17.67 -13.81 -8.37
CA SER A 132 -16.66 -12.94 -7.77
C SER A 132 -16.55 -13.18 -6.27
N LYS A 133 -15.33 -13.13 -5.74
CA LYS A 133 -15.07 -13.05 -4.30
C LYS A 133 -14.78 -11.62 -3.90
N LEU A 134 -15.18 -11.26 -2.68
CA LEU A 134 -14.96 -9.94 -2.12
C LEU A 134 -13.93 -10.05 -0.98
N MET A 135 -13.03 -9.08 -0.90
CA MET A 135 -12.03 -8.93 0.17
C MET A 135 -11.92 -7.46 0.56
N MET A 136 -11.65 -7.18 1.83
CA MET A 136 -11.41 -5.82 2.32
C MET A 136 -9.96 -5.68 2.81
N ILE A 137 -9.33 -4.54 2.52
CA ILE A 137 -8.05 -4.14 3.11
C ILE A 137 -8.20 -2.93 4.03
N SER A 138 -7.54 -2.92 5.19
CA SER A 138 -7.51 -1.77 6.10
C SER A 138 -6.12 -1.50 6.66
N GLY A 139 -5.68 -0.24 6.55
CA GLY A 139 -4.41 0.25 7.11
C GLY A 139 -4.52 0.81 8.54
N GLU A 140 -5.73 0.92 9.10
CA GLU A 140 -5.98 1.57 10.40
C GLU A 140 -6.92 0.74 11.29
N ALA A 141 -6.90 1.04 12.60
CA ALA A 141 -7.81 0.48 13.58
C ALA A 141 -9.18 1.16 13.46
N ILE A 142 -9.95 0.72 12.48
CA ILE A 142 -11.28 1.24 12.17
C ILE A 142 -12.32 0.14 12.44
N ASP A 143 -13.53 0.57 12.77
CA ASP A 143 -14.69 -0.30 12.95
C ASP A 143 -15.01 -1.06 11.65
N THR A 144 -15.06 -2.39 11.76
CA THR A 144 -15.37 -3.31 10.65
C THR A 144 -16.64 -4.12 10.94
N GLN A 145 -17.48 -3.69 11.88
CA GLN A 145 -18.72 -4.37 12.28
C GLN A 145 -19.69 -4.58 11.13
N ALA A 146 -19.76 -3.66 10.17
CA ALA A 146 -20.64 -3.78 9.00
C ALA A 146 -20.18 -4.84 7.99
N LEU A 147 -18.96 -5.38 8.13
CA LEU A 147 -18.42 -6.35 7.19
C LEU A 147 -18.92 -7.77 7.50
N ASP A 148 -19.54 -8.43 6.53
CA ASP A 148 -19.98 -9.84 6.60
C ASP A 148 -18.81 -10.79 6.87
N ASP A 149 -19.03 -11.81 7.72
CA ASP A 149 -18.00 -12.78 8.12
C ASP A 149 -17.44 -13.63 6.96
N ARG A 150 -18.14 -13.67 5.82
CA ARG A 150 -17.67 -14.32 4.60
C ARG A 150 -16.60 -13.52 3.86
N VAL A 151 -16.44 -12.23 4.18
CA VAL A 151 -15.48 -11.34 3.52
C VAL A 151 -14.16 -11.34 4.32
N PRO A 152 -13.06 -11.85 3.75
CA PRO A 152 -11.76 -11.80 4.40
C PRO A 152 -11.29 -10.35 4.57
N LEU A 153 -10.72 -10.06 5.74
CA LEU A 153 -10.10 -8.79 6.06
C LEU A 153 -8.59 -8.93 6.12
N LEU A 154 -7.89 -8.20 5.27
CA LEU A 154 -6.45 -8.00 5.33
C LEU A 154 -6.18 -6.69 6.07
N SER A 155 -5.53 -6.70 7.23
CA SER A 155 -5.27 -5.43 7.94
C SER A 155 -3.93 -5.33 8.63
N SER A 156 -3.44 -4.10 8.77
CA SER A 156 -2.25 -3.74 9.53
C SER A 156 -2.46 -3.70 11.05
N VAL A 157 -3.62 -4.15 11.54
CA VAL A 157 -3.98 -4.15 12.96
C VAL A 157 -4.09 -5.59 13.42
N SER A 158 -3.22 -6.01 14.32
CA SER A 158 -3.14 -7.41 14.77
C SER A 158 -4.24 -7.80 15.76
N SER A 159 -4.89 -6.84 16.41
CA SER A 159 -5.89 -7.06 17.46
C SER A 159 -7.34 -7.07 16.96
N VAL A 160 -7.58 -7.35 15.67
CA VAL A 160 -8.93 -7.37 15.11
C VAL A 160 -9.62 -8.69 15.47
N THR A 161 -10.75 -8.60 16.17
CA THR A 161 -11.57 -9.76 16.55
C THR A 161 -12.51 -10.16 15.41
N ARG A 162 -11.99 -10.80 14.36
CA ARG A 162 -12.78 -11.39 13.26
C ARG A 162 -12.26 -12.79 12.92
N THR A 163 -13.15 -13.65 12.44
CA THR A 163 -12.82 -15.05 12.08
C THR A 163 -11.95 -15.13 10.83
N GLN A 164 -12.27 -14.35 9.79
CA GLN A 164 -11.49 -14.27 8.54
C GLN A 164 -10.59 -13.02 8.52
N HIS A 165 -9.70 -12.90 9.51
CA HIS A 165 -8.72 -11.82 9.59
C HIS A 165 -7.30 -12.32 9.31
N VAL A 166 -6.58 -11.58 8.46
CA VAL A 166 -5.16 -11.78 8.21
C VAL A 166 -4.42 -10.49 8.56
N TYR A 167 -3.51 -10.59 9.53
CA TYR A 167 -2.62 -9.50 9.88
C TYR A 167 -1.52 -9.35 8.80
N LEU A 168 -1.46 -8.17 8.19
CA LEU A 168 -0.47 -7.79 7.21
C LEU A 168 0.29 -6.54 7.68
N PRO A 169 1.52 -6.69 8.21
CA PRO A 169 2.31 -5.56 8.67
C PRO A 169 2.60 -4.55 7.56
N VAL A 170 2.41 -3.25 7.83
CA VAL A 170 2.74 -2.17 6.88
C VAL A 170 4.20 -2.25 6.41
N VAL A 171 5.11 -2.61 7.32
CA VAL A 171 6.53 -2.81 6.98
C VAL A 171 6.70 -3.86 5.88
N SER A 172 5.96 -4.97 5.96
CA SER A 172 5.99 -6.04 4.95
C SER A 172 5.42 -5.58 3.62
N ILE A 173 4.31 -4.82 3.63
CA ILE A 173 3.73 -4.22 2.42
C ILE A 173 4.73 -3.29 1.74
N SER A 174 5.47 -2.51 2.52
CA SER A 174 6.40 -1.51 1.97
C SER A 174 7.51 -2.12 1.12
N PHE A 175 7.92 -3.38 1.35
CA PHE A 175 8.92 -4.04 0.51
C PHE A 175 8.43 -4.35 -0.91
N ALA A 176 7.12 -4.33 -1.13
CA ALA A 176 6.56 -4.45 -2.47
C ALA A 176 6.82 -3.20 -3.34
N GLU A 177 7.20 -2.09 -2.73
CA GLU A 177 7.54 -0.83 -3.42
C GLU A 177 9.03 -0.46 -3.30
N ARG A 178 9.86 -1.37 -2.76
CA ARG A 178 11.30 -1.17 -2.60
C ARG A 178 12.07 -2.03 -3.58
N LEU A 179 12.64 -1.40 -4.61
CA LEU A 179 13.40 -2.10 -5.65
C LEU A 179 14.78 -2.54 -5.17
N GLN A 180 15.41 -1.70 -4.34
CA GLN A 180 16.80 -1.86 -3.92
C GLN A 180 16.94 -2.45 -2.51
N HIS A 181 15.83 -2.68 -1.82
CA HIS A 181 15.84 -3.18 -0.45
C HIS A 181 15.10 -4.51 -0.33
N ILE A 182 15.60 -5.38 0.55
CA ILE A 182 15.01 -6.67 0.91
C ILE A 182 14.68 -6.71 2.40
N PRO A 183 13.75 -7.57 2.86
CA PRO A 183 13.39 -7.66 4.28
C PRO A 183 14.58 -7.91 5.23
N LEU A 184 15.64 -8.57 4.75
CA LEU A 184 16.86 -8.78 5.53
C LEU A 184 17.60 -7.48 5.88
N ASP A 185 17.40 -6.41 5.11
CA ASP A 185 18.01 -5.10 5.39
C ASP A 185 17.52 -4.50 6.72
N LEU A 186 16.34 -4.93 7.21
CA LEU A 186 15.84 -4.57 8.55
C LEU A 186 16.74 -5.10 9.68
N LEU A 187 17.39 -6.23 9.44
CA LEU A 187 18.21 -6.94 10.43
C LEU A 187 19.62 -6.35 10.51
N THR A 188 20.06 -5.68 9.45
CA THR A 188 21.38 -5.04 9.40
C THR A 188 21.38 -3.76 10.26
N PRO A 189 22.41 -3.56 11.10
CA PRO A 189 22.60 -2.29 11.79
C PRO A 189 22.75 -1.14 10.78
N ALA A 190 21.98 -0.08 10.98
CA ALA A 190 22.12 1.15 10.21
C ALA A 190 23.56 1.70 10.37
N PRO A 191 24.23 2.16 9.28
CA PRO A 191 25.49 2.89 9.41
C PRO A 191 25.34 4.10 10.34
N PRO A 192 26.42 4.52 11.01
CA PRO A 192 26.38 5.65 11.92
C PRO A 192 25.88 6.90 11.20
N ASP A 193 25.02 7.60 11.92
CA ASP A 193 24.29 8.73 11.42
C ASP A 193 25.23 9.86 10.97
N PRO A 194 25.14 10.40 9.73
CA PRO A 194 25.87 11.61 9.36
C PRO A 194 25.55 12.75 10.34
N ILE A 195 26.60 13.44 10.80
CA ILE A 195 26.56 14.46 11.86
C ILE A 195 25.57 15.61 11.54
N SER A 196 25.29 15.89 10.26
CA SER A 196 24.51 17.05 9.81
C SER A 196 23.13 16.72 9.23
N ARG A 197 22.31 15.94 9.93
CA ARG A 197 20.89 15.78 9.53
C ARG A 197 20.01 16.93 10.04
N ARG A 198 19.02 17.30 9.22
CA ARG A 198 17.95 18.25 9.59
C ARG A 198 17.10 17.67 10.72
N PHE A 199 16.39 18.52 11.45
CA PHE A 199 15.65 18.11 12.64
C PHE A 199 14.52 17.12 12.32
N CYS A 200 13.43 17.60 11.71
CA CYS A 200 12.23 16.81 11.52
C CYS A 200 11.58 17.10 10.18
N ALA A 201 11.02 16.06 9.57
CA ALA A 201 10.17 16.16 8.39
C ALA A 201 8.72 15.80 8.74
N TYR A 202 7.78 16.47 8.06
CA TYR A 202 6.36 16.15 8.09
C TYR A 202 5.86 15.86 6.68
N LEU A 203 5.42 14.62 6.44
CA LEU A 203 4.81 14.22 5.17
C LEU A 203 3.37 13.78 5.40
N TYR A 204 2.42 14.59 4.95
CA TYR A 204 1.02 14.21 5.00
C TYR A 204 0.21 14.79 3.84
N ALA A 205 -0.79 14.03 3.39
CA ALA A 205 -1.60 14.34 2.20
C ALA A 205 -3.07 14.68 2.51
N ARG A 206 -3.54 14.45 3.74
CA ARG A 206 -4.95 14.58 4.17
C ARG A 206 -5.11 15.66 5.25
N CYS A 207 -5.22 16.93 4.87
CA CYS A 207 -5.10 18.05 5.81
C CYS A 207 -6.34 18.24 6.72
N GLU A 208 -7.38 17.47 6.48
CA GLU A 208 -8.64 17.44 7.24
C GLU A 208 -8.52 16.76 8.62
N ARG A 209 -7.32 16.34 9.05
CA ARG A 209 -7.09 15.76 10.38
C ARG A 209 -6.54 16.83 11.36
N PRO A 210 -7.40 17.57 12.09
CA PRO A 210 -6.99 18.76 12.86
C PRO A 210 -5.95 18.44 13.95
N HIS A 211 -6.00 17.24 14.55
CA HIS A 211 -5.03 16.83 15.55
C HIS A 211 -3.61 16.67 14.98
N ARG A 212 -3.48 16.24 13.71
CA ARG A 212 -2.18 16.07 13.04
C ARG A 212 -1.57 17.43 12.68
N GLU A 213 -2.39 18.32 12.12
CA GLU A 213 -1.98 19.69 11.80
C GLU A 213 -1.58 20.47 13.06
N ARG A 214 -2.34 20.34 14.15
CA ARG A 214 -2.00 20.95 15.44
C ARG A 214 -0.68 20.42 16.01
N MET A 215 -0.39 19.13 15.87
CA MET A 215 0.89 18.56 16.31
C MET A 215 2.06 19.15 15.52
N PHE A 216 1.90 19.29 14.20
CA PHE A 216 2.89 19.96 13.36
C PHE A 216 3.14 21.39 13.85
N ASP A 217 2.08 22.18 14.08
CA ASP A 217 2.21 23.58 14.52
C ASP A 217 2.95 23.69 15.86
N LEU A 218 2.61 22.83 16.82
CA LEU A 218 3.25 22.80 18.14
C LEU A 218 4.74 22.41 18.04
N LEU A 219 5.08 21.42 17.22
CA LEU A 219 6.46 20.98 17.07
C LEU A 219 7.30 22.03 16.32
N ASN A 220 6.75 22.59 15.24
CA ASN A 220 7.40 23.62 14.43
C ASN A 220 7.65 24.92 15.20
N ALA A 221 6.82 25.23 16.20
CA ALA A 221 7.04 26.35 17.10
C ALA A 221 8.22 26.14 18.06
N LEU A 222 8.60 24.88 18.35
CA LEU A 222 9.72 24.53 19.22
C LEU A 222 11.04 24.41 18.46
N GLU A 223 11.00 23.75 17.31
CA GLU A 223 12.15 23.57 16.41
C GLU A 223 11.61 23.40 14.97
N PRO A 224 12.20 24.06 13.95
CA PRO A 224 11.65 24.04 12.60
C PRO A 224 11.44 22.62 12.03
N VAL A 225 10.22 22.35 11.57
CA VAL A 225 9.81 21.11 10.91
C VAL A 225 9.62 21.36 9.42
N ASP A 226 10.36 20.63 8.59
CA ASP A 226 10.21 20.73 7.15
C ASP A 226 8.94 19.97 6.71
N ALA A 227 7.89 20.70 6.32
CA ALA A 227 6.70 20.10 5.73
C ALA A 227 6.95 19.75 4.25
N LEU A 228 7.06 18.45 3.98
CA LEU A 228 7.35 17.85 2.66
C LEU A 228 6.10 17.39 1.92
N GLY A 229 4.93 17.43 2.56
CA GLY A 229 3.65 16.97 1.99
C GLY A 229 2.76 18.12 1.53
N ILE A 230 1.52 17.76 1.17
CA ILE A 230 0.45 18.72 0.88
C ILE A 230 0.15 19.57 2.12
N CYS A 231 0.16 18.93 3.29
CA CYS A 231 -0.22 19.54 4.57
C CYS A 231 0.98 20.11 5.32
N ALA A 232 0.74 21.13 6.15
CA ALA A 232 1.79 21.90 6.81
C ALA A 232 1.28 22.73 7.98
N GLY A 233 0.34 22.16 8.72
CA GLY A 233 -0.29 22.81 9.85
C GLY A 233 -1.20 23.96 9.46
N SER A 234 -1.44 24.83 10.44
CA SER A 234 -2.21 26.07 10.28
C SER A 234 -1.36 27.19 9.68
N SER A 235 -0.05 26.99 9.54
CA SER A 235 0.91 28.03 9.16
C SER A 235 0.90 28.42 7.68
N ARG A 236 0.55 27.49 6.78
CA ARG A 236 0.51 27.72 5.34
C ARG A 236 -0.65 26.94 4.69
N PRO A 237 -1.26 27.46 3.60
CA PRO A 237 -2.32 26.74 2.91
C PRO A 237 -1.79 25.43 2.30
N PRO A 238 -2.65 24.40 2.15
CA PRO A 238 -2.27 23.14 1.53
C PRO A 238 -1.72 23.32 0.11
N ASP A 239 -0.53 22.77 -0.15
CA ASP A 239 0.08 22.82 -1.48
C ASP A 239 -0.34 21.59 -2.31
N LYS A 240 -1.38 21.76 -3.12
CA LYS A 240 -1.89 20.70 -4.00
C LYS A 240 -0.98 20.39 -5.19
N ALA A 241 0.03 21.22 -5.46
CA ALA A 241 1.07 20.89 -6.44
C ALA A 241 2.03 19.84 -5.90
N TYR A 242 2.21 19.78 -4.57
CA TYR A 242 2.99 18.78 -3.86
C TYR A 242 2.25 17.44 -3.76
N LYS A 243 2.02 16.79 -4.90
CA LYS A 243 1.52 15.40 -4.93
C LYS A 243 2.64 14.44 -4.56
N ALA A 244 3.09 14.45 -3.30
CA ALA A 244 3.86 13.35 -2.74
C ALA A 244 2.94 12.12 -2.76
N SER A 245 3.06 11.39 -3.86
CA SER A 245 1.97 10.60 -4.39
C SER A 245 2.09 9.21 -3.83
N ARG A 246 1.31 8.90 -2.79
CA ARG A 246 1.01 7.50 -2.39
C ARG A 246 0.51 6.62 -3.54
N TYR A 247 0.20 7.22 -4.69
CA TYR A 247 -0.16 6.56 -5.96
C TYR A 247 1.06 6.32 -6.87
N PHE A 248 2.26 6.73 -6.45
CA PHE A 248 3.49 6.50 -7.18
C PHE A 248 4.02 5.11 -6.84
N LYS A 249 4.36 4.32 -7.87
CA LYS A 249 4.71 2.89 -7.72
C LYS A 249 5.94 2.64 -6.85
N TRP A 250 6.76 3.67 -6.61
CA TRP A 250 7.99 3.61 -5.81
C TRP A 250 8.00 4.64 -4.69
N PHE A 251 6.80 4.99 -4.20
CA PHE A 251 6.63 6.00 -3.16
C PHE A 251 7.52 5.73 -1.94
N ASN A 252 7.59 4.46 -1.49
CA ASN A 252 8.41 4.11 -0.33
C ASN A 252 9.93 4.33 -0.56
N ASP A 253 10.48 4.02 -1.73
CA ASP A 253 11.90 4.29 -2.03
C ASP A 253 12.19 5.80 -2.09
N GLU A 254 11.29 6.58 -2.71
CA GLU A 254 11.40 8.06 -2.74
C GLU A 254 11.26 8.69 -1.34
N ALA A 255 10.34 8.17 -0.53
CA ALA A 255 10.11 8.60 0.83
C ALA A 255 11.37 8.35 1.67
N ILE A 256 11.97 7.16 1.58
CA ILE A 256 13.23 6.84 2.28
C ILE A 256 14.34 7.81 1.86
N ALA A 257 14.55 8.01 0.56
CA ALA A 257 15.59 8.92 0.07
C ALA A 257 15.38 10.36 0.57
N SER A 258 14.12 10.79 0.70
CA SER A 258 13.76 12.09 1.25
C SER A 258 14.02 12.18 2.75
N TYR A 259 13.64 11.14 3.50
CA TYR A 259 13.72 11.12 4.96
C TYR A 259 15.11 10.88 5.52
N GLN A 260 16.00 10.24 4.77
CA GLN A 260 17.40 10.00 5.18
C GLN A 260 18.16 11.28 5.59
N ARG A 261 17.68 12.45 5.17
CA ARG A 261 18.26 13.76 5.50
C ARG A 261 17.80 14.30 6.86
N TYR A 262 16.84 13.65 7.52
CA TYR A 262 16.20 14.10 8.75
C TYR A 262 16.49 13.14 9.92
N LYS A 263 16.51 13.68 11.14
CA LYS A 263 16.64 12.88 12.37
C LYS A 263 15.31 12.23 12.75
N PHE A 264 14.21 12.97 12.55
CA PHE A 264 12.87 12.57 12.93
C PHE A 264 11.88 12.69 11.77
N LEU A 265 10.88 11.82 11.80
CA LEU A 265 9.71 11.87 10.95
C LEU A 265 8.46 11.92 11.83
N LEU A 266 7.55 12.85 11.53
CA LEU A 266 6.26 12.94 12.19
C LEU A 266 5.23 12.02 11.49
N GLU A 267 4.99 10.84 12.05
CA GLU A 267 3.99 9.86 11.59
C GLU A 267 2.86 9.70 12.63
N CYS A 268 1.75 10.41 12.42
CA CYS A 268 0.64 10.45 13.38
C CYS A 268 -0.46 9.42 13.09
N LEU A 269 -0.14 8.14 12.89
CA LEU A 269 -1.15 7.07 12.99
C LEU A 269 -1.56 6.82 14.45
N SER A 270 -0.66 7.11 15.40
CA SER A 270 -0.95 7.16 16.84
C SER A 270 0.17 7.94 17.54
N LEU A 271 0.16 9.29 17.47
CA LEU A 271 1.02 10.18 18.29
C LEU A 271 2.49 9.69 18.49
N THR A 272 3.14 9.21 17.43
CA THR A 272 4.47 8.60 17.52
C THR A 272 5.46 9.39 16.65
N ILE A 273 6.55 9.85 17.26
CA ILE A 273 7.70 10.38 16.53
C ILE A 273 8.62 9.21 16.20
N VAL A 274 8.92 9.01 14.92
CA VAL A 274 9.78 7.92 14.47
C VAL A 274 11.18 8.47 14.22
N SER A 275 12.18 7.86 14.86
CA SER A 275 13.59 8.15 14.56
C SER A 275 13.95 7.48 13.24
N VAL A 276 14.47 8.26 12.31
CA VAL A 276 14.95 7.75 11.03
C VAL A 276 16.40 7.31 11.23
N SER A 277 16.64 6.01 11.34
CA SER A 277 17.99 5.42 11.23
C SER A 277 18.19 4.92 9.80
N SER A 278 19.31 5.29 9.18
CA SER A 278 19.60 5.12 7.74
C SER A 278 19.08 3.80 7.13
N GLY A 279 18.18 3.92 6.15
CA GLY A 279 17.72 2.85 5.25
C GLY A 279 16.44 2.13 5.68
N VAL A 280 16.02 2.25 6.95
CA VAL A 280 14.84 1.56 7.47
C VAL A 280 14.18 2.42 8.54
N SER A 281 12.94 2.85 8.32
CA SER A 281 12.09 3.40 9.38
C SER A 281 11.92 2.33 10.48
N ARG A 282 12.73 2.41 11.54
CA ARG A 282 12.57 1.57 12.72
C ARG A 282 11.50 2.22 13.60
N TYR A 283 10.35 1.58 13.72
CA TYR A 283 9.33 1.96 14.70
C TYR A 283 9.88 1.75 16.12
N ARG A 284 10.54 2.76 16.68
CA ARG A 284 10.89 2.77 18.10
C ARG A 284 9.83 3.57 18.83
N LYS A 285 8.94 2.87 19.54
CA LYS A 285 8.03 3.51 20.50
C LYS A 285 8.90 4.20 21.55
N VAL A 286 8.90 5.54 21.56
CA VAL A 286 9.55 6.29 22.64
C VAL A 286 8.77 5.97 23.91
N PRO A 287 9.40 5.44 24.98
CA PRO A 287 8.68 5.18 26.21
C PRO A 287 8.10 6.49 26.73
N SER A 288 6.80 6.48 27.02
CA SER A 288 6.14 7.60 27.68
C SER A 288 6.91 7.94 28.96
N PRO A 289 7.19 9.22 29.25
CA PRO A 289 7.75 9.59 30.54
C PRO A 289 6.75 9.10 31.60
N SER A 290 7.25 8.26 32.50
CA SER A 290 6.55 7.87 33.71
C SER A 290 6.10 9.15 34.39
N VAL A 291 4.78 9.35 34.48
CA VAL A 291 4.21 10.42 35.29
C VAL A 291 4.59 10.09 36.73
N MET A 292 5.48 10.89 37.32
CA MET A 292 5.53 11.10 38.77
C MET A 292 4.46 12.13 39.13
#